data_AF-A0A849QIM5-F1
#
_entry.id   AF-A0A849QIM5-F1
#
_cell.length_a   1.000
_cell.length_b   1.000
_cell.length_c   1.000
_cell.angle_alpha   90.00
_cell.angle_beta   90.00
_cell.angle_gamma   90.00
#
_symmetry.space_group_name_H-M   'P 1'
#
loop_
_entity.id
_entity.type
_entity.pdbx_description
1 polymer ?
#
loop_
_entity_poly.entity_id
_entity_poly.type
_entity_poly.pdbx_seq_one_letter_code
_entity_poly.pdbx_strand_id
1 'polypeptide(L)'
;KTELGIAKEYEIREKLKSRFGFEFKGYLKDNIELDAVGFDKGTYHIVEIKWRNKATSYKDVINFMEKTKVFDPVKLYFISRSGFTKQAESLLNEKNIEVIKV
;
A
#
# COMPACT_ATOMS: atom_id res chain seq x y z
N LYS A 1 12.99 -8.33 -2.76
CA LYS A 1 12.27 -7.78 -3.95
C LYS A 1 13.17 -7.90 -5.18
N THR A 2 12.61 -7.91 -6.40
CA THR A 2 13.40 -7.82 -7.65
C THR A 2 13.75 -6.37 -7.95
N GLU A 3 14.79 -6.11 -8.75
CA GLU A 3 15.16 -4.75 -9.18
C GLU A 3 13.98 -4.02 -9.87
N LEU A 4 13.24 -4.72 -10.73
CA LEU A 4 12.06 -4.19 -11.38
C LEU A 4 10.96 -3.79 -10.37
N GLY A 5 10.78 -4.57 -9.31
CA GLY A 5 9.84 -4.25 -8.24
C GLY A 5 10.25 -2.97 -7.51
N ILE A 6 11.53 -2.85 -7.16
CA ILE A 6 12.07 -1.67 -6.46
C ILE A 6 11.94 -0.41 -7.33
N ALA A 7 12.30 -0.49 -8.61
CA ALA A 7 12.18 0.62 -9.54
C ALA A 7 10.71 1.09 -9.66
N LYS A 8 9.76 0.14 -9.68
CA LYS A 8 8.34 0.47 -9.79
C LYS A 8 7.76 1.04 -8.50
N GLU A 9 8.19 0.56 -7.34
CA GLU A 9 7.83 1.16 -6.05
C GLU A 9 8.35 2.60 -5.93
N TYR A 10 9.55 2.87 -6.46
CA TYR A 10 10.06 4.24 -6.54
C TYR A 10 9.19 5.13 -7.46
N GLU A 11 8.90 4.69 -8.68
CA GLU A 11 8.03 5.42 -9.61
C GLU A 11 6.64 5.73 -9.00
N ILE A 12 6.05 4.74 -8.34
CA ILE A 12 4.74 4.90 -7.69
C ILE A 12 4.81 5.91 -6.54
N ARG A 13 5.88 5.91 -5.74
CA ARG A 13 6.06 6.91 -4.67
C ARG A 13 6.14 8.33 -5.20
N GLU A 14 6.79 8.56 -6.33
CA GLU A 14 6.81 9.87 -6.99
C GLU A 14 5.41 10.28 -7.46
N LYS A 15 4.64 9.36 -8.07
CA LYS A 15 3.24 9.61 -8.44
C LYS A 15 2.36 9.93 -7.22
N LEU A 16 2.55 9.20 -6.12
CA LEU A 16 1.84 9.45 -4.86
C LEU A 16 2.21 10.82 -4.30
N LYS A 17 3.49 11.22 -4.34
CA LYS A 17 3.92 12.56 -3.94
C LYS A 17 3.23 13.64 -4.75
N SER A 18 3.15 13.50 -6.06
CA SER A 18 2.40 14.45 -6.91
C SER A 18 0.90 14.48 -6.61
N ARG A 19 0.28 13.32 -6.33
CA ARG A 19 -1.16 13.21 -6.04
C ARG A 19 -1.56 13.79 -4.68
N PHE A 20 -0.77 13.51 -3.65
CA PHE A 20 -1.12 13.84 -2.26
C PHE A 20 -0.43 15.11 -1.75
N GLY A 21 0.64 15.57 -2.40
CA GLY A 21 1.37 16.77 -2.02
C GLY A 21 2.38 16.58 -0.89
N PHE A 22 2.66 15.35 -0.48
CA PHE A 22 3.66 15.02 0.55
C PHE A 22 4.46 13.77 0.21
N GLU A 23 5.59 13.58 0.88
CA GLU A 23 6.52 12.48 0.55
C GLU A 23 6.06 11.12 1.09
N PHE A 24 6.29 10.09 0.29
CA PHE A 24 6.18 8.69 0.70
C PHE A 24 7.55 8.03 0.65
N LYS A 25 7.90 7.30 1.70
CA LYS A 25 9.18 6.57 1.82
C LYS A 25 8.93 5.10 2.11
N GLY A 26 9.88 4.25 1.76
CA GLY A 26 9.82 2.85 2.17
C GLY A 26 10.05 2.76 3.68
N TYR A 27 9.42 1.80 4.35
CA TYR A 27 9.55 1.62 5.79
C TYR A 27 10.06 0.22 6.09
N LEU A 28 11.11 0.14 6.90
CA LEU A 28 11.64 -1.10 7.44
C LEU A 28 12.03 -0.87 8.90
N LYS A 29 11.25 -1.42 9.81
CA LYS A 29 11.53 -1.38 11.26
C LYS A 29 10.85 -2.56 11.94
N ASP A 30 11.50 -3.16 12.93
CA ASP A 30 10.93 -4.25 13.75
C ASP A 30 10.36 -5.42 12.90
N ASN A 31 11.07 -5.78 11.82
CA ASN A 31 10.65 -6.78 10.82
C ASN A 31 9.36 -6.47 10.06
N ILE A 32 8.84 -5.24 10.16
CA ILE A 32 7.73 -4.75 9.37
C ILE A 32 8.28 -4.01 8.15
N GLU A 33 8.02 -4.55 6.96
CA GLU A 33 8.29 -3.90 5.68
C GLU A 33 6.97 -3.39 5.06
N LEU A 34 6.96 -2.09 4.74
CA LEU A 34 5.88 -1.41 4.01
C LEU A 34 6.44 -0.67 2.80
N ASP A 35 5.73 -0.75 1.68
CA ASP A 35 6.21 -0.23 0.39
C ASP A 35 6.25 1.30 0.35
N ALA A 36 5.23 1.94 0.94
CA ALA A 36 5.19 3.40 1.03
C ALA A 36 4.48 3.86 2.32
N VAL A 37 5.14 4.73 3.08
CA VAL A 37 4.62 5.40 4.26
C VAL A 37 4.85 6.90 4.10
N GLY A 38 3.77 7.67 4.24
CA GLY A 38 3.79 9.13 4.36
C GLY A 38 3.13 9.57 5.67
N PHE A 39 3.43 10.78 6.11
CA PHE A 39 2.80 11.37 7.28
C PHE A 39 2.41 12.80 6.94
N ASP A 40 1.11 13.11 7.06
CA ASP A 40 0.58 14.44 6.80
C ASP A 40 -0.48 14.77 7.85
N LYS A 41 -0.45 15.99 8.37
CA LYS A 41 -1.44 16.54 9.33
C LYS A 41 -1.78 15.59 10.49
N GLY A 42 -0.76 14.93 11.05
CA GLY A 42 -0.95 14.02 12.19
C GLY A 42 -1.44 12.61 11.83
N THR A 43 -1.61 12.28 10.54
CA THR A 43 -2.13 10.97 10.08
C THR A 43 -1.08 10.23 9.26
N TYR A 44 -0.92 8.93 9.53
CA TYR A 44 -0.14 8.04 8.69
C TYR A 44 -0.92 7.66 7.43
N HIS A 45 -0.24 7.72 6.28
CA HIS A 45 -0.76 7.24 5.00
C HIS A 45 0.12 6.08 4.54
N ILE A 46 -0.43 4.87 4.53
CA ILE A 46 0.34 3.65 4.24
C ILE A 46 -0.21 2.97 2.98
N VAL A 47 0.69 2.66 2.04
CA VAL A 47 0.35 2.05 0.75
C VAL A 47 1.08 0.72 0.59
N GLU A 48 0.34 -0.34 0.28
CA GLU A 48 0.90 -1.60 -0.22
C GLU A 48 0.80 -1.65 -1.75
N ILE A 49 1.88 -2.09 -2.40
CA ILE A 49 2.03 -2.13 -3.86
C ILE A 49 2.25 -3.58 -4.31
N LYS A 50 1.30 -4.11 -5.10
CA LYS A 50 1.44 -5.41 -5.77
C LYS A 50 1.60 -5.24 -7.27
N TRP A 51 2.86 -5.11 -7.71
CA TRP A 51 3.21 -4.97 -9.13
C TRP A 51 3.58 -6.31 -9.79
N ARG A 52 2.59 -7.19 -9.97
CA ARG A 52 2.76 -8.53 -10.54
C ARG A 52 1.61 -8.90 -11.48
N ASN A 53 1.79 -9.93 -12.30
CA ASN A 53 0.79 -10.42 -13.28
C ASN A 53 -0.31 -11.31 -12.66
N LYS A 54 -0.43 -11.33 -11.33
CA LYS A 54 -1.43 -12.10 -10.58
C LYS A 54 -2.26 -11.16 -9.73
N ALA A 55 -3.58 -11.38 -9.72
CA ALA A 55 -4.50 -10.65 -8.87
C ALA A 55 -4.11 -10.75 -7.39
N THR A 56 -4.34 -9.66 -6.67
CA THR A 56 -4.15 -9.58 -5.21
C THR A 56 -5.24 -10.38 -4.51
N SER A 57 -4.82 -11.24 -3.60
CA SER A 57 -5.69 -12.18 -2.89
C SER A 57 -6.16 -11.62 -1.54
N TYR A 58 -7.18 -12.26 -0.96
CA TYR A 58 -7.66 -11.96 0.39
C TYR A 58 -6.52 -12.00 1.43
N LYS A 59 -5.64 -13.01 1.33
CA LYS A 59 -4.48 -13.15 2.23
C LYS A 59 -3.49 -11.99 2.12
N ASP A 60 -3.30 -11.43 0.92
CA ASP A 60 -2.43 -10.27 0.74
C ASP A 60 -2.98 -9.05 1.50
N VAL A 61 -4.30 -8.85 1.49
CA VAL A 61 -4.97 -7.75 2.20
C VAL A 61 -4.91 -7.94 3.70
N ILE A 62 -5.18 -9.15 4.22
CA ILE A 62 -5.06 -9.46 5.64
C ILE A 62 -3.63 -9.22 6.13
N ASN A 63 -2.63 -9.74 5.42
CA ASN A 63 -1.23 -9.54 5.79
C ASN A 63 -0.85 -8.06 5.82
N PHE A 64 -1.37 -7.26 4.91
CA PHE A 64 -1.16 -5.82 4.91
C PHE A 64 -1.76 -5.17 6.16
N MET A 65 -3.03 -5.47 6.48
CA MET A 65 -3.69 -4.94 7.67
C MET A 65 -2.96 -5.30 8.97
N GLU A 66 -2.47 -6.53 9.11
CA GLU A 66 -1.72 -6.97 10.30
C GLU A 66 -0.46 -6.13 10.51
N LYS A 67 0.29 -5.82 9.44
CA LYS A 67 1.50 -5.00 9.50
C LYS A 67 1.22 -3.56 9.92
N THR A 68 0.02 -3.05 9.66
CA THR A 68 -0.33 -1.63 9.89
C THR A 68 -1.04 -1.37 11.20
N LYS A 69 -1.28 -2.40 12.03
CA LYS A 69 -2.00 -2.27 13.31
C LYS A 69 -1.33 -1.34 14.33
N VAL A 70 -0.01 -1.13 14.22
CA VAL A 70 0.76 -0.31 15.15
C VAL A 70 0.70 1.19 14.83
N PHE A 71 0.05 1.58 13.73
CA PHE A 71 -0.06 2.96 13.29
C PHE A 71 -1.44 3.51 13.62
N ASP A 72 -1.48 4.64 14.32
CA ASP A 72 -2.73 5.33 14.68
C ASP A 72 -2.44 6.83 14.86
N PRO A 73 -3.21 7.75 14.23
CA PRO A 73 -4.26 7.50 13.23
C PRO A 73 -3.68 7.13 11.87
N VAL A 74 -4.40 6.28 11.12
CA VAL A 74 -3.91 5.73 9.83
C VAL A 74 -4.98 5.70 8.74
N LYS A 75 -4.55 6.00 7.51
CA LYS A 75 -5.28 5.74 6.25
C LYS A 75 -4.51 4.73 5.43
N LEU A 76 -5.22 3.70 4.98
CA LEU A 76 -4.65 2.58 4.24
C LEU A 76 -5.03 2.66 2.76
N TYR A 77 -4.06 2.36 1.91
CA TYR A 77 -4.22 2.36 0.47
C TYR A 77 -3.65 1.07 -0.12
N PHE A 78 -4.23 0.63 -1.23
CA PHE A 78 -3.77 -0.56 -1.93
C PHE A 78 -3.64 -0.31 -3.43
N ILE A 79 -2.50 -0.69 -4.00
CA ILE A 79 -2.25 -0.66 -5.44
C ILE A 79 -2.03 -2.08 -5.94
N SER A 80 -2.74 -2.46 -7.00
CA SER A 80 -2.51 -3.73 -7.68
C SER A 80 -2.50 -3.56 -9.19
N ARG A 81 -1.42 -4.03 -9.84
CA ARG A 81 -1.32 -4.00 -11.31
C ARG A 81 -2.39 -4.86 -11.98
N SER A 82 -2.64 -6.05 -11.45
CA SER A 82 -3.55 -7.04 -12.05
C SER A 82 -4.90 -7.10 -11.35
N GLY A 83 -5.25 -6.07 -10.58
CA GLY A 83 -6.49 -6.02 -9.81
C GLY A 83 -6.52 -7.00 -8.64
N PHE A 84 -7.72 -7.37 -8.23
CA PHE A 84 -7.99 -8.07 -6.98
C PHE A 84 -8.91 -9.27 -7.24
N THR A 85 -8.84 -10.29 -6.39
CA THR A 85 -9.90 -11.32 -6.38
C THR A 85 -11.16 -10.72 -5.76
N LYS A 86 -12.35 -11.26 -6.10
CA LYS A 86 -13.63 -10.79 -5.52
C LYS A 86 -13.60 -10.72 -3.99
N GLN A 87 -13.01 -11.72 -3.34
CA GLN A 87 -12.87 -11.75 -1.88
C GLN A 87 -11.96 -10.62 -1.35
N ALA A 88 -10.88 -10.29 -2.06
CA ALA A 88 -10.02 -9.18 -1.69
C ALA A 88 -10.73 -7.84 -1.88
N GLU A 89 -11.50 -7.67 -2.96
CA GLU A 89 -12.31 -6.46 -3.20
C GLU A 89 -13.36 -6.26 -2.10
N SER A 90 -14.10 -7.31 -1.74
CA SER A 90 -15.05 -7.28 -0.63
C SER A 90 -14.37 -6.84 0.67
N LEU A 91 -13.20 -7.40 0.98
CA LEU A 91 -12.48 -7.07 2.20
C LEU A 91 -11.94 -5.63 2.21
N LEU A 92 -11.38 -5.15 1.09
CA LEU A 92 -10.90 -3.76 0.96
C LEU A 92 -12.04 -2.77 1.21
N ASN A 93 -13.21 -3.03 0.64
CA ASN A 93 -14.40 -2.19 0.83
C ASN A 93 -14.90 -2.24 2.28
N GLU A 94 -15.01 -3.44 2.88
CA GLU A 94 -15.45 -3.61 4.27
C GLU A 94 -14.55 -2.86 5.26
N LYS A 95 -13.23 -2.85 5.00
CA LYS A 95 -12.23 -2.23 5.87
C LYS A 95 -11.88 -0.79 5.47
N ASN A 96 -12.60 -0.21 4.52
CA ASN A 96 -12.41 1.14 4.01
C ASN A 96 -10.95 1.43 3.58
N ILE A 97 -10.32 0.45 2.93
CA ILE A 97 -8.98 0.58 2.36
C ILE A 97 -9.13 1.10 0.92
N GLU A 98 -8.56 2.27 0.64
CA GLU A 98 -8.74 2.93 -0.65
C GLU A 98 -7.87 2.26 -1.73
N VAL A 99 -8.49 1.88 -2.86
CA VAL A 99 -7.76 1.40 -4.02
C VAL A 99 -7.27 2.57 -4.87
N ILE A 100 -5.97 2.66 -5.08
CA ILE A 100 -5.35 3.66 -5.96
C ILE A 100 -5.07 3.04 -7.32
N LYS A 101 -5.57 3.68 -8.38
CA LYS A 101 -5.18 3.41 -9.78
C LYS A 101 -3.98 4.29 -10.14
N VAL A 102 -2.94 3.70 -10.74
CA VAL A 102 -1.63 4.33 -11.08
C VAL A 102 -1.19 4.03 -12.51
#